data_AF-A0AAD6MVF3-F1
#
_entry.id   AF-A0AAD6MVF3-F1
#
_cell.length_a   1.000
_cell.length_b   1.000
_cell.length_c   1.000
_cell.angle_alpha   90.00
_cell.angle_beta   90.00
_cell.angle_gamma   90.00
#
_symmetry.space_group_name_H-M   'P 1'
#
loop_
_entity.id
_entity.type
_entity.pdbx_description
1 polymer ?
#
loop_
_entity_poly.entity_id
_entity_poly.type
_entity_poly.pdbx_seq_one_letter_code
_entity_poly.pdbx_strand_id
1 'polypeptide(L)'
;MKTVVAAIALPLLAAAAPAAQASIPPSFGVMAVRSGSPIHYAQMNAAGQKFWLGGSTSSYCPSIDGIVCPPGNQTVFASGGNAMDVEVPGGQQVYVDPTGALSFTQAHSASIPAGSAVGGLIYETGEPWNHYTFSGWGATGFMACPTSDNRWQVFAAMQNATVPSGDVDDCLGFSALALTYNGDVPAWQYI
;
A
#
# COMPACT_ATOMS: atom_id res chain seq x y z
N MET A 1 -50.81 -56.43 -16.23
CA MET A 1 -50.41 -55.01 -16.11
C MET A 1 -50.59 -54.54 -14.68
N LYS A 2 -49.50 -54.30 -13.95
CA LYS A 2 -49.42 -53.38 -12.80
C LYS A 2 -47.96 -53.23 -12.40
N THR A 3 -47.40 -52.09 -12.76
CA THR A 3 -46.05 -51.60 -12.45
C THR A 3 -45.96 -51.17 -10.98
N VAL A 4 -44.84 -51.48 -10.33
CA VAL A 4 -44.44 -50.85 -9.06
C VAL A 4 -43.12 -50.14 -9.30
N VAL A 5 -43.14 -48.82 -9.19
CA VAL A 5 -41.98 -47.93 -9.29
C VAL A 5 -41.40 -47.78 -7.88
N ALA A 6 -40.16 -48.20 -7.67
CA ALA A 6 -39.42 -47.93 -6.45
C ALA A 6 -38.55 -46.68 -6.67
N ALA A 7 -38.97 -45.55 -6.09
CA ALA A 7 -38.21 -44.31 -6.09
C ALA A 7 -37.11 -44.38 -5.01
N ILE A 8 -35.85 -44.37 -5.43
CA ILE A 8 -34.68 -44.27 -4.55
C ILE A 8 -34.40 -42.78 -4.35
N ALA A 9 -34.74 -42.25 -3.16
CA ALA A 9 -34.37 -40.91 -2.75
C ALA A 9 -32.94 -40.93 -2.17
N LEU A 10 -31.97 -40.35 -2.88
CA LEU A 10 -30.65 -40.05 -2.33
C LEU A 10 -30.73 -38.78 -1.47
N PRO A 11 -30.28 -38.79 -0.21
CA PRO A 11 -30.08 -37.56 0.54
C PRO A 11 -28.81 -36.85 0.02
N LEU A 12 -28.98 -35.69 -0.60
CA LEU A 12 -27.89 -34.76 -0.89
C LEU A 12 -27.40 -34.15 0.43
N LEU A 13 -26.37 -34.75 1.03
CA LEU A 13 -25.57 -34.05 2.04
C LEU A 13 -24.68 -33.02 1.32
N ALA A 14 -25.17 -31.79 1.23
CA ALA A 14 -24.33 -30.65 0.91
C ALA A 14 -23.37 -30.43 2.09
N ALA A 15 -22.11 -30.83 1.94
CA ALA A 15 -21.05 -30.49 2.88
C ALA A 15 -20.80 -28.98 2.79
N ALA A 16 -21.28 -28.22 3.78
CA ALA A 16 -20.90 -26.82 3.95
C ALA A 16 -19.43 -26.79 4.40
N ALA A 17 -18.52 -26.56 3.46
CA ALA A 17 -17.14 -26.24 3.80
C ALA A 17 -17.11 -24.94 4.62
N PRO A 18 -16.32 -24.83 5.70
CA PRO A 18 -16.11 -23.56 6.36
C PRO A 18 -15.54 -22.58 5.34
N ALA A 19 -16.23 -21.45 5.12
CA ALA A 19 -15.61 -20.33 4.43
C ALA A 19 -14.40 -19.92 5.27
N ALA A 20 -13.21 -19.89 4.66
CA ALA A 20 -12.04 -19.32 5.33
C ALA A 20 -12.41 -17.89 5.73
N GLN A 21 -12.37 -17.57 7.04
CA GLN A 21 -12.48 -16.20 7.51
C GLN A 21 -11.41 -15.39 6.79
N ALA A 22 -11.80 -14.38 6.02
CA ALA A 22 -10.86 -13.40 5.51
C ALA A 22 -10.17 -12.75 6.71
N SER A 23 -8.87 -12.99 6.87
CA SER A 23 -8.07 -12.30 7.89
C SER A 23 -8.01 -10.82 7.52
N ILE A 24 -8.23 -9.95 8.52
CA ILE A 24 -8.02 -8.52 8.34
C ILE A 24 -6.53 -8.31 8.10
N PRO A 25 -6.11 -7.64 7.00
CA PRO A 25 -4.70 -7.37 6.75
C PRO A 25 -4.09 -6.59 7.93
N PRO A 26 -2.86 -6.88 8.35
CA PRO A 26 -2.21 -6.08 9.40
C PRO A 26 -1.86 -4.68 8.88
N SER A 27 -1.46 -3.77 9.78
CA SER A 27 -0.63 -2.63 9.39
C SER A 27 0.74 -3.13 8.90
N PHE A 28 1.38 -2.41 7.99
CA PHE A 28 2.63 -2.88 7.39
C PHE A 28 3.54 -1.75 6.93
N GLY A 29 4.86 -1.99 6.99
CA GLY A 29 5.86 -1.23 6.25
C GLY A 29 6.10 -1.86 4.88
N VAL A 30 6.77 -1.13 3.98
CA VAL A 30 7.10 -1.65 2.64
C VAL A 30 8.61 -1.65 2.42
N MET A 31 9.14 -2.77 1.94
CA MET A 31 10.53 -2.92 1.51
C MET A 31 10.59 -3.29 0.03
N ALA A 32 11.46 -2.62 -0.72
CA ALA A 32 11.65 -2.91 -2.14
C ALA A 32 12.58 -4.10 -2.36
N VAL A 33 12.14 -5.06 -3.17
CA VAL A 33 12.94 -6.21 -3.60
C VAL A 33 13.16 -6.14 -5.10
N ARG A 34 14.39 -5.73 -5.45
CA ARG A 34 14.91 -5.76 -6.82
C ARG A 34 16.41 -6.05 -6.83
N SER A 35 16.78 -7.32 -6.97
CA SER A 35 18.19 -7.76 -6.89
C SER A 35 19.08 -7.00 -7.89
N GLY A 36 20.32 -6.72 -7.49
CA GLY A 36 21.31 -6.05 -8.32
C GLY A 36 21.03 -4.58 -8.63
N SER A 37 20.25 -3.88 -7.78
CA SER A 37 19.90 -2.48 -7.99
C SER A 37 20.07 -1.62 -6.74
N PRO A 38 20.21 -0.28 -6.89
CA PRO A 38 20.38 0.63 -5.76
C PRO A 38 19.21 0.66 -4.78
N ILE A 39 18.04 0.19 -5.20
CA ILE A 39 16.81 0.17 -4.39
C ILE A 39 16.59 -1.17 -3.67
N HIS A 40 17.47 -2.16 -3.85
CA HIS A 40 17.30 -3.47 -3.20
C HIS A 40 17.33 -3.34 -1.68
N TYR A 41 16.30 -3.85 -1.01
CA TYR A 41 16.04 -3.74 0.43
C TYR A 41 15.86 -2.32 0.97
N ALA A 42 15.67 -1.33 0.10
CA ALA A 42 15.32 0.02 0.54
C ALA A 42 13.91 0.01 1.16
N GLN A 43 13.78 0.62 2.35
CA GLN A 43 12.48 0.88 2.95
C GLN A 43 11.77 2.01 2.21
N MET A 44 10.45 1.88 2.10
CA MET A 44 9.59 2.94 1.60
C MET A 44 9.35 3.96 2.71
N ASN A 45 9.66 5.23 2.44
CA ASN A 45 9.52 6.34 3.36
C ASN A 45 8.53 7.36 2.83
N ALA A 46 7.58 7.79 3.66
CA ALA A 46 6.70 8.92 3.44
C ALA A 46 7.46 10.22 3.69
N ALA A 47 7.47 11.12 2.70
CA ALA A 47 7.98 12.48 2.83
C ALA A 47 7.40 13.39 1.75
N GLY A 48 6.98 14.60 2.12
CA GLY A 48 6.44 15.60 1.18
C GLY A 48 5.16 15.13 0.49
N GLN A 49 4.27 14.43 1.20
CA GLN A 49 3.05 13.79 0.65
C GLN A 49 3.30 12.75 -0.47
N LYS A 50 4.54 12.26 -0.60
CA LYS A 50 4.98 11.24 -1.56
C LYS A 50 5.72 10.10 -0.86
N PHE A 51 5.96 9.02 -1.58
CA PHE A 51 6.73 7.88 -1.10
C PHE A 51 8.05 7.74 -1.83
N TRP A 52 9.07 7.33 -1.09
CA TRP A 52 10.46 7.30 -1.54
C TRP A 52 11.15 6.01 -1.12
N LEU A 53 12.01 5.46 -1.99
CA LEU A 53 13.04 4.51 -1.61
C LEU A 53 14.34 5.28 -1.41
N GLY A 54 14.92 5.14 -0.21
CA GLY A 54 15.98 6.02 0.29
C GLY A 54 15.43 7.21 1.09
N GLY A 55 16.32 7.98 1.71
CA GLY A 55 15.95 9.04 2.64
C GLY A 55 15.37 8.50 3.96
N SER A 56 14.59 9.34 4.66
CA SER A 56 13.93 8.99 5.92
C SER A 56 12.49 9.46 5.94
N THR A 57 11.67 8.78 6.72
CA THR A 57 10.29 9.17 7.01
C THR A 57 10.25 10.58 7.58
N SER A 58 9.37 11.43 7.06
CA SER A 58 9.10 12.77 7.58
C SER A 58 7.73 12.80 8.25
N SER A 59 7.70 13.26 9.49
CA SER A 59 6.50 13.32 10.32
C SER A 59 6.43 14.64 11.08
N TYR A 60 5.23 14.96 11.56
CA TYR A 60 5.00 16.14 12.39
C TYR A 60 4.28 15.73 13.67
N CYS A 61 4.75 16.28 14.79
CA CYS A 61 4.13 16.17 16.09
C CYS A 61 3.74 17.57 16.57
N PRO A 62 2.46 17.84 16.89
CA PRO A 62 2.03 19.11 17.44
C PRO A 62 2.53 19.28 18.88
N SER A 63 3.03 20.46 19.21
CA SER A 63 3.41 20.82 20.58
C SER A 63 2.22 21.43 21.32
N ILE A 64 1.25 20.59 21.70
CA ILE A 64 0.09 20.98 22.51
C ILE A 64 0.02 20.14 23.79
N ASP A 65 -0.45 20.76 24.87
CA ASP A 65 -0.52 20.12 26.18
C ASP A 65 -1.38 18.85 26.13
N GLY A 66 -0.83 17.74 26.65
CA GLY A 66 -1.51 16.46 26.75
C GLY A 66 -1.35 15.52 25.55
N ILE A 67 -0.64 15.93 24.49
CA ILE A 67 -0.28 15.02 23.39
C ILE A 67 1.12 14.46 23.58
N VAL A 68 1.22 13.12 23.57
CA VAL A 68 2.48 12.39 23.50
C VAL A 68 2.52 11.70 22.14
N CYS A 69 3.30 12.25 21.22
CA CYS A 69 3.37 11.70 19.87
C CYS A 69 4.22 10.44 19.80
N PRO A 70 3.92 9.55 18.85
CA PRO A 70 4.82 8.49 18.44
C PRO A 70 6.17 8.99 17.93
N PRO A 71 7.17 8.10 17.81
CA PRO A 71 8.52 8.47 17.34
C PRO A 71 8.55 9.10 15.95
N GLY A 72 7.61 8.76 15.07
CA GLY A 72 7.48 9.38 13.74
C GLY A 72 8.62 9.05 12.78
N ASN A 73 9.35 7.95 13.01
CA ASN A 73 10.56 7.59 12.25
C ASN A 73 10.36 6.38 11.31
N GLN A 74 9.15 5.82 11.24
CA GLN A 74 8.79 4.71 10.36
C GLN A 74 7.54 5.03 9.56
N THR A 75 7.54 4.64 8.28
CA THR A 75 6.37 4.72 7.41
C THR A 75 5.61 3.41 7.48
N VAL A 76 4.37 3.49 7.93
CA VAL A 76 3.47 2.33 8.04
C VAL A 76 2.14 2.69 7.40
N PHE A 77 1.65 1.76 6.60
CA PHE A 77 0.31 1.80 6.06
C PHE A 77 -0.64 1.14 7.06
N ALA A 78 -1.80 1.74 7.24
CA ALA A 78 -2.89 1.13 7.99
C ALA A 78 -3.39 -0.14 7.27
N SER A 79 -4.17 -0.95 7.98
CA SER A 79 -4.79 -2.18 7.46
C SER A 79 -5.31 -2.01 6.02
N GLY A 80 -4.84 -2.89 5.13
CA GLY A 80 -5.25 -2.94 3.72
C GLY A 80 -4.58 -1.91 2.80
N GLY A 81 -3.79 -0.97 3.34
CA GLY A 81 -2.90 -0.14 2.53
C GLY A 81 -3.51 1.08 1.86
N ASN A 82 -4.76 1.43 2.16
CA ASN A 82 -5.44 2.60 1.57
C ASN A 82 -5.33 3.88 2.43
N ALA A 83 -4.70 3.78 3.59
CA ALA A 83 -4.47 4.89 4.50
C ALA A 83 -3.12 4.72 5.21
N MET A 84 -2.62 5.81 5.76
CA MET A 84 -1.45 5.82 6.64
C MET A 84 -1.85 5.42 8.07
N ASP A 85 -0.97 4.74 8.79
CA ASP A 85 -1.17 4.43 10.21
C ASP A 85 -0.75 5.64 11.06
N VAL A 86 -1.73 6.42 11.51
CA VAL A 86 -1.52 7.73 12.15
C VAL A 86 -2.51 8.01 13.26
N GLU A 87 -2.11 8.81 14.25
CA GLU A 87 -3.00 9.23 15.35
C GLU A 87 -3.87 10.45 14.98
N VAL A 88 -3.44 11.24 13.99
CA VAL A 88 -4.12 12.50 13.65
C VAL A 88 -5.60 12.28 13.27
N PRO A 89 -6.54 13.03 13.87
CA PRO A 89 -7.96 12.90 13.55
C PRO A 89 -8.25 13.14 12.06
N GLY A 90 -9.01 12.21 11.47
CA GLY A 90 -9.32 12.20 10.04
C GLY A 90 -8.32 11.40 9.20
N GLY A 91 -7.16 11.03 9.76
CA GLY A 91 -6.16 10.21 9.12
C GLY A 91 -5.50 10.86 7.90
N GLN A 92 -4.81 10.04 7.11
CA GLN A 92 -4.23 10.41 5.83
C GLN A 92 -4.48 9.29 4.83
N GLN A 93 -5.09 9.63 3.70
CA GLN A 93 -5.51 8.66 2.69
C GLN A 93 -4.40 8.48 1.66
N VAL A 94 -4.11 7.23 1.29
CA VAL A 94 -3.16 6.90 0.23
C VAL A 94 -3.89 6.86 -1.10
N TYR A 95 -3.25 7.40 -2.13
CA TYR A 95 -3.78 7.44 -3.50
C TYR A 95 -2.62 7.46 -4.50
N VAL A 96 -2.93 7.20 -5.77
CA VAL A 96 -2.01 7.45 -6.87
C VAL A 96 -2.48 8.73 -7.57
N ASP A 97 -1.62 9.74 -7.64
CA ASP A 97 -1.97 11.03 -8.24
C ASP A 97 -2.02 10.94 -9.78
N PRO A 98 -2.48 11.99 -10.49
CA PRO A 98 -2.61 11.95 -11.96
C PRO A 98 -1.27 11.80 -12.71
N THR A 99 -0.13 12.04 -12.05
CA THR A 99 1.20 11.80 -12.63
C THR A 99 1.60 10.33 -12.53
N GLY A 100 0.86 9.53 -11.75
CA GLY A 100 1.21 8.15 -11.39
C GLY A 100 1.97 8.05 -10.07
N ALA A 101 2.26 9.14 -9.36
CA ALA A 101 3.02 9.08 -8.12
C ALA A 101 2.18 8.53 -6.97
N LEU A 102 2.72 7.57 -6.23
CA LEU A 102 2.12 7.15 -4.97
C LEU A 102 2.20 8.31 -3.97
N SER A 103 1.07 8.65 -3.40
CA SER A 103 0.87 9.89 -2.64
C SER A 103 -0.03 9.65 -1.44
N PHE A 104 -0.01 10.57 -0.49
CA PHE A 104 -0.95 10.58 0.63
C PHE A 104 -1.48 11.98 0.89
N THR A 105 -2.67 12.10 1.46
CA THR A 105 -3.27 13.40 1.74
C THR A 105 -2.54 14.11 2.89
N GLN A 106 -2.52 15.44 2.84
CA GLN A 106 -2.19 16.24 4.01
C GLN A 106 -3.15 15.90 5.16
N ALA A 107 -2.64 15.87 6.39
CA ALA A 107 -3.46 15.75 7.58
C ALA A 107 -4.57 16.83 7.63
N HIS A 108 -5.74 16.46 8.12
CA HIS A 108 -6.95 17.31 8.15
C HIS A 108 -7.43 17.81 6.78
N SER A 109 -6.97 17.21 5.68
CA SER A 109 -7.38 17.57 4.33
C SER A 109 -7.85 16.34 3.57
N ALA A 110 -9.02 16.46 2.93
CA ALA A 110 -9.52 15.49 1.96
C ALA A 110 -9.17 15.88 0.52
N SER A 111 -8.29 16.87 0.32
CA SER A 111 -7.92 17.35 -1.00
C SER A 111 -7.09 16.31 -1.75
N ILE A 112 -7.69 15.73 -2.79
CA ILE A 112 -7.04 14.81 -3.73
C ILE A 112 -7.17 15.41 -5.13
N PRO A 113 -6.07 15.52 -5.92
CA PRO A 113 -6.14 16.05 -7.27
C PRO A 113 -7.13 15.29 -8.16
N ALA A 114 -7.88 16.01 -8.99
CA ALA A 114 -8.79 15.39 -9.96
C ALA A 114 -8.02 14.45 -10.91
N GLY A 115 -8.56 13.25 -11.15
CA GLY A 115 -7.90 12.21 -11.95
C GLY A 115 -7.04 11.23 -11.15
N SER A 116 -6.93 11.41 -9.83
CA SER A 116 -6.23 10.45 -8.96
C SER A 116 -7.01 9.13 -8.80
N ALA A 117 -6.29 8.03 -8.56
CA ALA A 117 -6.87 6.75 -8.15
C ALA A 117 -6.86 6.64 -6.62
N VAL A 118 -8.06 6.59 -6.04
CA VAL A 118 -8.31 6.46 -4.60
C VAL A 118 -8.56 4.99 -4.19
N GLY A 119 -8.32 4.06 -5.11
CA GLY A 119 -8.45 2.61 -4.90
C GLY A 119 -7.58 1.84 -5.91
N GLY A 120 -7.61 0.52 -5.83
CA GLY A 120 -6.70 -0.35 -6.59
C GLY A 120 -5.35 -0.57 -5.91
N LEU A 121 -5.15 -0.01 -4.71
CA LEU A 121 -4.08 -0.38 -3.79
C LEU A 121 -4.48 -1.64 -3.04
N ILE A 122 -3.63 -2.66 -3.09
CA ILE A 122 -3.98 -4.01 -2.64
C ILE A 122 -2.85 -4.53 -1.75
N TYR A 123 -3.23 -5.00 -0.56
CA TYR A 123 -2.42 -5.90 0.23
C TYR A 123 -2.69 -7.34 -0.24
N GLU A 124 -1.69 -7.96 -0.85
CA GLU A 124 -1.76 -9.32 -1.37
C GLU A 124 -1.07 -10.28 -0.40
N THR A 125 -1.84 -11.24 0.13
CA THR A 125 -1.26 -12.31 0.93
C THR A 125 -0.53 -13.31 0.04
N GLY A 126 0.69 -13.68 0.40
CA GLY A 126 1.50 -14.62 -0.36
C GLY A 126 2.44 -15.43 0.52
N GLU A 127 2.89 -16.56 -0.01
CA GLU A 127 3.89 -17.42 0.61
C GLU A 127 5.18 -17.36 -0.22
N PRO A 128 6.35 -17.03 0.37
CA PRO A 128 6.59 -16.76 1.80
C PRO A 128 6.37 -15.29 2.22
N TRP A 129 5.98 -14.40 1.30
CA TRP A 129 5.88 -12.97 1.57
C TRP A 129 4.55 -12.38 1.12
N ASN A 130 4.07 -11.40 1.89
CA ASN A 130 2.97 -10.55 1.49
C ASN A 130 3.50 -9.39 0.64
N HIS A 131 2.63 -8.84 -0.20
CA HIS A 131 2.98 -7.76 -1.13
C HIS A 131 2.01 -6.59 -1.01
N TYR A 132 2.51 -5.40 -1.33
CA TYR A 132 1.69 -4.23 -1.55
C TYR A 132 1.77 -3.86 -3.02
N THR A 133 0.64 -3.76 -3.70
CA THR A 133 0.61 -3.51 -5.15
C THR A 133 -0.45 -2.49 -5.53
N PHE A 134 -0.36 -2.02 -6.77
CA PHE A 134 -1.35 -1.17 -7.40
C PHE A 134 -1.73 -1.74 -8.75
N SER A 135 -3.04 -1.97 -8.96
CA SER A 135 -3.59 -2.52 -10.21
C SER A 135 -4.48 -1.55 -10.98
N GLY A 136 -4.55 -0.29 -10.54
CA GLY A 136 -5.26 0.75 -11.27
C GLY A 136 -4.57 1.10 -12.60
N TRP A 137 -5.36 1.55 -13.57
CA TRP A 137 -4.87 2.04 -14.88
C TRP A 137 -4.02 1.03 -15.69
N GLY A 138 -4.15 -0.27 -15.40
CA GLY A 138 -3.34 -1.30 -16.04
C GLY A 138 -1.89 -1.35 -15.54
N ALA A 139 -1.58 -0.70 -14.41
CA ALA A 139 -0.30 -0.83 -13.75
C ALA A 139 -0.07 -2.26 -13.25
N THR A 140 1.19 -2.68 -13.20
CA THR A 140 1.61 -4.02 -12.76
C THR A 140 2.20 -4.02 -11.34
N GLY A 141 1.93 -2.97 -10.56
CA GLY A 141 2.51 -2.71 -9.25
C GLY A 141 3.19 -1.37 -9.17
N PHE A 142 4.35 -1.32 -8.54
CA PHE A 142 5.12 -0.10 -8.32
C PHE A 142 6.46 -0.09 -9.06
N MET A 143 6.88 1.10 -9.43
CA MET A 143 8.23 1.39 -9.92
C MET A 143 8.83 2.53 -9.12
N ALA A 144 10.15 2.53 -8.99
CA ALA A 144 10.89 3.59 -8.34
C ALA A 144 11.66 4.39 -9.41
N CYS A 145 11.46 5.70 -9.45
CA CYS A 145 12.05 6.59 -10.44
C CYS A 145 13.12 7.47 -9.80
N PRO A 146 14.31 7.60 -10.40
CA PRO A 146 15.43 8.29 -9.79
C PRO A 146 15.16 9.80 -9.74
N THR A 147 15.72 10.46 -8.73
CA THR A 147 15.66 11.92 -8.59
C THR A 147 17.05 12.50 -8.37
N SER A 148 17.18 13.82 -8.51
CA SER A 148 18.47 14.52 -8.42
C SER A 148 19.12 14.48 -7.04
N ASP A 149 18.39 14.11 -5.99
CA ASP A 149 18.88 14.04 -4.60
C ASP A 149 19.26 12.62 -4.15
N ASN A 150 19.45 11.70 -5.11
CA ASN A 150 19.79 10.29 -4.91
C ASN A 150 18.71 9.46 -4.18
N ARG A 151 17.48 9.96 -4.09
CA ARG A 151 16.31 9.15 -3.71
C ARG A 151 15.58 8.67 -4.96
N TRP A 152 14.71 7.67 -4.76
CA TRP A 152 13.84 7.15 -5.80
C TRP A 152 12.39 7.36 -5.40
N GLN A 153 11.65 8.16 -6.15
CA GLN A 153 10.23 8.37 -5.87
C GLN A 153 9.41 7.18 -6.37
N VAL A 154 8.37 6.78 -5.63
CA VAL A 154 7.52 5.64 -5.96
C VAL A 154 6.35 6.07 -6.84
N PHE A 155 6.18 5.38 -7.96
CA PHE A 155 5.10 5.55 -8.93
C PHE A 155 4.39 4.23 -9.19
N ALA A 156 3.17 4.29 -9.69
CA ALA A 156 2.52 3.18 -10.37
C ALA A 156 3.36 2.73 -11.57
N ALA A 157 3.59 1.43 -11.73
CA ALA A 157 4.36 0.87 -12.83
C ALA A 157 3.55 0.92 -14.14
N MET A 158 3.62 2.05 -14.85
CA MET A 158 2.92 2.30 -16.11
C MET A 158 3.72 3.22 -17.04
N GLN A 159 3.52 3.05 -18.35
CA GLN A 159 4.26 3.78 -19.38
C GLN A 159 3.92 5.27 -19.48
N ASN A 160 2.71 5.67 -19.06
CA ASN A 160 2.24 7.06 -19.15
C ASN A 160 2.48 7.86 -17.86
N ALA A 161 3.35 7.40 -16.96
CA ALA A 161 3.67 8.15 -15.75
C ALA A 161 4.51 9.40 -16.08
N THR A 162 4.25 10.51 -15.38
CA THR A 162 5.06 11.74 -15.47
C THR A 162 6.11 11.71 -14.38
N VAL A 163 7.28 11.15 -14.71
CA VAL A 163 8.36 10.84 -13.75
C VAL A 163 9.42 11.95 -13.69
N PRO A 164 10.23 12.03 -12.62
CA PRO A 164 11.16 13.15 -12.41
C PRO A 164 12.24 13.30 -13.48
N SER A 165 12.73 12.20 -14.05
CA SER A 165 13.69 12.23 -15.17
C SER A 165 13.06 12.63 -16.51
N GLY A 166 11.72 12.56 -16.62
CA GLY A 166 11.01 12.68 -17.89
C GLY A 166 11.01 11.41 -18.74
N ASP A 167 11.69 10.35 -18.30
CA ASP A 167 11.78 9.07 -19.01
C ASP A 167 11.47 7.90 -18.06
N VAL A 168 10.41 7.15 -18.35
CA VAL A 168 9.97 6.00 -17.55
C VAL A 168 10.94 4.82 -17.63
N ASP A 169 11.80 4.76 -18.66
CA ASP A 169 12.80 3.71 -18.79
C ASP A 169 13.95 3.85 -17.77
N ASP A 170 14.10 5.04 -17.16
CA ASP A 170 15.01 5.25 -16.02
C ASP A 170 14.45 4.64 -14.72
N CYS A 171 13.16 4.33 -14.68
CA CYS A 171 12.51 3.78 -13.50
C CYS A 171 12.72 2.28 -13.37
N LEU A 172 12.72 1.82 -12.12
CA LEU A 172 12.97 0.44 -11.76
C LEU A 172 11.71 -0.17 -11.14
N GLY A 173 11.03 -1.03 -11.87
CA GLY A 173 9.97 -1.89 -11.31
C GLY A 173 10.53 -2.77 -10.20
N PHE A 174 9.79 -2.91 -9.09
CA PHE A 174 10.24 -3.68 -7.92
C PHE A 174 9.09 -4.44 -7.26
N SER A 175 9.42 -5.53 -6.56
CA SER A 175 8.46 -6.20 -5.68
C SER A 175 8.41 -5.45 -4.34
N ALA A 176 7.24 -4.91 -4.00
CA ALA A 176 7.02 -4.22 -2.74
C ALA A 176 6.58 -5.25 -1.68
N LEU A 177 7.51 -5.72 -0.86
CA LEU A 177 7.17 -6.62 0.25
C LEU A 177 6.43 -5.84 1.32
N ALA A 178 5.26 -6.33 1.72
CA ALA A 178 4.50 -5.80 2.84
C ALA A 178 4.94 -6.52 4.13
N LEU A 179 5.72 -5.82 4.95
CA LEU A 179 6.25 -6.34 6.20
C LEU A 179 5.32 -6.00 7.35
N THR A 180 4.73 -7.01 7.98
CA THR A 180 3.83 -6.84 9.12
C THR A 180 4.43 -5.94 10.19
N TYR A 181 3.68 -4.92 10.57
CA TYR A 181 4.01 -4.02 11.66
C TYR A 181 3.20 -4.40 12.90
N ASN A 182 3.89 -4.69 14.01
CA ASN A 182 3.29 -5.12 15.28
C ASN A 182 3.47 -4.09 16.40
N GLY A 183 3.89 -2.86 16.07
CA GLY A 183 4.06 -1.78 17.03
C GLY A 183 2.77 -0.97 17.24
N ASP A 184 2.84 -0.01 18.16
CA ASP A 184 1.82 1.03 18.31
C ASP A 184 1.84 2.00 17.12
N VAL A 185 0.83 2.85 16.99
CA VAL A 185 0.73 3.83 15.90
C VAL A 185 2.06 4.60 15.74
N PRO A 186 2.69 4.62 14.55
CA PRO A 186 4.09 5.01 14.41
C PRO A 186 4.33 6.52 14.28
N ALA A 187 3.30 7.31 13.97
CA ALA A 187 3.41 8.75 13.76
C ALA A 187 2.11 9.46 14.18
N TRP A 188 2.24 10.70 14.65
CA TRP A 188 1.07 11.56 14.78
C TRP A 188 0.50 11.89 13.40
N GLN A 189 1.34 12.42 12.49
CA GLN A 189 1.04 12.54 11.06
C GLN A 189 2.33 12.47 10.23
N TYR A 190 2.21 12.07 8.98
CA TYR A 190 3.27 12.16 7.97
C TYR A 190 3.21 13.50 7.23
N ILE A 191 4.37 14.03 6.82
CA ILE A 191 4.49 15.29 6.07
C ILE A 191 5.29 15.14 4.80
#